data_AF-A0A9P5TKY8-F1
#
_entry.id   AF-A0A9P5TKY8-F1
#
_cell.length_a   1.000
_cell.length_b   1.000
_cell.length_c   1.000
_cell.angle_alpha   90.00
_cell.angle_beta   90.00
_cell.angle_gamma   90.00
#
_symmetry.space_group_name_H-M   'P 1'
#
loop_
_entity.id
_entity.type
_entity.pdbx_description
1 polymer ?
#
loop_
_entity_poly.entity_id
_entity_poly.type
_entity_poly.pdbx_seq_one_letter_code
_entity_poly.pdbx_strand_id
1 'polypeptide(L)'
;MGNTPSSAIPTPTRTSFDEKDPNRDPDSFVQVSDSLSALHITSPLSSDGSLTLSQVASWEASANNNSKAKLARTVFFQTDIRTTGPITNQKSSGRCWLFATTNVIRYGVMKRLKLKDFQLSQSYLFFWDKLNKANYYLELMIEHADLPIDDRLITHLSSDLISDGGQWDMVVNLIDTYGLVPQSIYPESTHSSLSSPLNALLKTKLREHALILRTLADTLRSAHVREETVIATLRAKKEELIREVYNIMTATLGVPPPPSKRFVWDYIDADEKVGRWEGSAKDFVEQFASKPYAPTDSFSLINDPRNEYSKLYTVDKLGNIWGGRPILYVNTEIENMKAVVVKMIKAGQPVFFGCDVGKFSDRDVGIMDTALFEYENAFDIQLGLSKADRLQICESAMTHAMVISGVHLDTTGKPIRYKVENSWGETAGKEGYFVMTDAWFDESVFPISLHSALLELTPCRFVYQVVVPKALAPRDLVAVYEADEKIVLPAWDPMVRKFSDAFLDHNTLSYFPSPLGRVGVSFLFMVGIV
;
A
#
# COMPACT_ATOMS: atom_id res chain seq x y z
N MET A 1 4.98 -14.87 70.27
CA MET A 1 6.09 -14.73 69.30
C MET A 1 5.58 -13.78 68.24
N GLY A 2 5.85 -12.49 68.24
CA GLY A 2 7.16 -11.84 68.10
C GLY A 2 7.05 -10.95 66.86
N ASN A 3 6.64 -9.68 67.06
CA ASN A 3 6.50 -8.66 66.02
C ASN A 3 7.87 -8.26 65.46
N THR A 4 7.99 -8.15 64.13
CA THR A 4 8.98 -7.28 63.48
C THR A 4 8.41 -6.77 62.13
N PRO A 5 8.63 -5.50 61.74
CA PRO A 5 7.95 -4.85 60.63
C PRO A 5 8.63 -5.15 59.28
N SER A 6 7.84 -5.30 58.22
CA SER A 6 8.33 -5.37 56.83
C SER A 6 8.96 -4.03 56.42
N SER A 7 10.16 -4.09 55.88
CA SER A 7 11.04 -2.98 55.51
C SER A 7 10.52 -2.17 54.32
N ALA A 8 10.91 -0.89 54.31
CA ALA A 8 10.60 0.12 53.31
C ALA A 8 10.94 -0.26 51.85
N ILE A 9 10.14 0.29 50.95
CA ILE A 9 10.30 0.30 49.49
C ILE A 9 11.64 0.96 49.10
N PRO A 10 12.47 0.37 48.22
CA PRO A 10 13.67 1.04 47.72
C PRO A 10 13.26 2.19 46.80
N THR A 11 13.77 3.39 47.09
CA THR A 11 13.69 4.55 46.19
C THR A 11 14.49 4.26 44.92
N PRO A 12 14.05 4.67 43.71
CA PRO A 12 14.82 4.42 42.49
C PRO A 12 16.14 5.16 42.56
N THR A 13 17.25 4.43 42.51
CA THR A 13 18.57 5.01 42.35
C THR A 13 18.60 5.72 41.00
N ARG A 14 18.80 7.04 41.04
CA ARG A 14 19.03 7.88 39.87
C ARG A 14 20.37 7.43 39.25
N THR A 15 20.34 6.55 38.26
CA THR A 15 21.52 6.23 37.47
C THR A 15 21.84 7.42 36.58
N SER A 16 22.78 8.24 37.05
CA SER A 16 23.52 9.15 36.18
C SER A 16 24.20 8.32 35.09
N PHE A 17 23.99 8.69 33.83
CA PHE A 17 24.85 8.29 32.73
C PHE A 17 26.23 8.92 32.94
N ASP A 18 27.03 8.33 33.82
CA ASP A 18 28.47 8.55 33.90
C ASP A 18 29.04 7.45 34.80
N GLU A 19 29.48 6.35 34.19
CA GLU A 19 30.56 5.55 34.73
C GLU A 19 31.23 4.76 33.61
N LYS A 20 32.56 4.89 33.57
CA LYS A 20 33.49 4.35 32.58
C LYS A 20 33.32 2.84 32.45
N ASP A 21 32.90 2.39 31.27
CA ASP A 21 33.01 0.99 30.88
C ASP A 21 34.51 0.61 30.76
N PRO A 22 35.03 -0.32 31.59
CA PRO A 22 36.44 -0.70 31.60
C PRO A 22 36.86 -1.51 30.36
N ASN A 23 35.93 -1.89 29.48
CA ASN A 23 36.21 -2.53 28.18
C ASN A 23 36.11 -1.55 26.99
N ARG A 24 35.85 -0.27 27.24
CA ARG A 24 35.73 0.72 26.17
C ARG A 24 37.12 1.19 25.75
N ASP A 25 37.67 0.55 24.73
CA ASP A 25 38.91 0.98 24.08
C ASP A 25 38.74 2.43 23.55
N PRO A 26 39.43 3.44 24.10
CA PRO A 26 39.37 4.81 23.61
C PRO A 26 39.86 4.93 22.17
N ASP A 27 40.71 4.00 21.72
CA ASP A 27 41.25 3.97 20.35
C ASP A 27 40.24 3.42 19.34
N SER A 28 39.13 2.83 19.77
CA SER A 28 38.07 2.35 18.86
C SER A 28 37.38 3.49 18.09
N PHE A 29 37.24 4.67 18.71
CA PHE A 29 36.72 5.87 18.03
C PHE A 29 37.77 6.51 17.11
N VAL A 30 39.05 6.46 17.49
CA VAL A 30 40.16 7.01 16.69
C VAL A 30 40.44 6.13 15.47
N GLN A 31 40.37 4.80 15.62
CA GLN A 31 40.54 3.85 14.52
C GLN A 31 39.50 4.03 13.40
N VAL A 32 38.25 4.36 13.74
CA VAL A 32 37.21 4.62 12.72
C VAL A 32 37.50 5.93 11.99
N SER A 33 37.90 6.99 12.70
CA SER A 33 38.34 8.26 12.12
C SER A 33 39.51 8.09 11.15
N ASP A 34 40.55 7.37 11.58
CA ASP A 34 41.75 7.16 10.77
C ASP A 34 41.45 6.27 9.55
N SER A 35 40.59 5.26 9.72
CA SER A 35 40.12 4.40 8.61
C SER A 35 39.27 5.16 7.59
N LEU A 36 38.47 6.14 8.03
CA LEU A 36 37.70 7.03 7.15
C LEU A 36 38.61 7.99 6.37
N SER A 37 39.69 8.47 6.98
CA SER A 37 40.65 9.36 6.32
C SER A 37 41.55 8.65 5.29
N ALA A 38 41.68 7.33 5.38
CA ALA A 38 42.43 6.49 4.44
C ALA A 38 41.61 5.99 3.23
N LEU A 39 40.28 6.17 3.23
CA LEU A 39 39.42 5.84 2.11
C LEU A 39 39.68 6.81 0.95
N HIS A 40 40.03 6.25 -0.23
CA HIS A 40 40.05 7.02 -1.47
C HIS A 40 38.61 7.37 -1.86
N ILE A 41 38.18 8.57 -1.49
CA ILE A 41 36.91 9.15 -1.89
C ILE A 41 37.11 9.78 -3.26
N THR A 42 36.39 9.31 -4.27
CA THR A 42 36.33 9.98 -5.57
C THR A 42 35.78 11.39 -5.39
N SER A 43 36.37 12.36 -6.09
CA SER A 43 35.94 13.75 -5.98
C SER A 43 34.45 13.86 -6.31
N PRO A 44 33.61 14.38 -5.40
CA PRO A 44 32.19 14.53 -5.69
C PRO A 44 31.99 15.42 -6.92
N LEU A 45 31.03 15.09 -7.77
CA LEU A 45 30.67 15.88 -8.96
C LEU A 45 30.22 17.32 -8.62
N SER A 46 29.95 17.59 -7.34
CA SER A 46 29.63 18.92 -6.79
C SER A 46 30.77 19.40 -5.88
N SER A 47 31.22 20.64 -6.08
CA SER A 47 32.40 21.22 -5.42
C SER A 47 32.28 21.36 -3.89
N ASP A 48 31.06 21.30 -3.34
CA ASP A 48 30.79 21.41 -1.90
C ASP A 48 29.95 20.23 -1.35
N GLY A 49 29.74 19.18 -2.17
CA GLY A 49 28.90 18.05 -1.79
C GLY A 49 27.40 18.38 -1.67
N SER A 50 26.97 19.61 -1.96
CA SER A 50 25.56 19.96 -1.98
C SER A 50 24.92 19.44 -3.26
N LEU A 51 23.81 18.71 -3.11
CA LEU A 51 22.87 18.46 -4.20
C LEU A 51 22.07 19.74 -4.40
N THR A 52 22.51 20.57 -5.34
CA THR A 52 21.77 21.80 -5.61
C THR A 52 20.46 21.47 -6.33
N LEU A 53 19.40 22.22 -6.06
CA LEU A 53 18.13 22.09 -6.79
C LEU A 53 18.34 22.24 -8.31
N SER A 54 19.38 22.96 -8.75
CA SER A 54 19.74 23.07 -10.16
C SER A 54 20.34 21.78 -10.75
N GLN A 55 21.09 21.00 -9.99
CA GLN A 55 21.61 19.69 -10.42
C GLN A 55 20.46 18.68 -10.53
N VAL A 56 19.60 18.62 -9.52
CA VAL A 56 18.37 17.78 -9.54
C VAL A 56 17.47 18.18 -10.72
N ALA A 57 17.21 19.48 -10.90
CA ALA A 57 16.42 19.97 -12.03
C ALA A 57 17.10 19.70 -13.39
N SER A 58 18.43 19.68 -13.47
CA SER A 58 19.15 19.32 -14.70
C SER A 58 19.03 17.83 -15.03
N TRP A 59 18.99 16.97 -14.01
CA TRP A 59 18.74 15.53 -14.16
C TRP A 59 17.28 15.28 -14.56
N GLU A 60 16.32 15.97 -13.94
CA GLU A 60 14.90 15.94 -14.34
C GLU A 60 14.70 16.46 -15.77
N ALA A 61 15.38 17.54 -16.17
CA ALA A 61 15.32 18.08 -17.53
C ALA A 61 15.95 17.12 -18.55
N SER A 62 17.00 16.40 -18.16
CA SER A 62 17.64 15.37 -18.99
C SER A 62 16.76 14.13 -19.13
N ALA A 63 16.09 13.69 -18.06
CA ALA A 63 15.09 12.63 -18.08
C ALA A 63 13.88 12.99 -18.95
N ASN A 64 13.39 14.23 -18.86
CA ASN A 64 12.29 14.74 -19.70
C ASN A 64 12.66 14.82 -21.19
N ASN A 65 13.93 15.07 -21.50
CA ASN A 65 14.43 15.09 -22.88
C ASN A 65 14.89 13.74 -23.42
N ASN A 66 14.89 12.69 -22.60
CA ASN A 66 15.37 11.37 -22.96
C ASN A 66 14.54 10.76 -24.11
N SER A 67 15.21 10.47 -25.22
CA SER A 67 14.63 9.82 -26.40
C SER A 67 13.97 8.47 -26.07
N LYS A 68 14.49 7.73 -25.07
CA LYS A 68 13.89 6.48 -24.58
C LYS A 68 12.57 6.74 -23.83
N ALA A 69 12.50 7.79 -23.01
CA ALA A 69 11.26 8.21 -22.35
C ALA A 69 10.21 8.65 -23.37
N LYS A 70 10.61 9.41 -24.39
CA LYS A 70 9.75 9.77 -25.53
C LYS A 70 9.30 8.53 -26.31
N LEU A 71 10.18 7.57 -26.61
CA LEU A 71 9.85 6.32 -27.32
C LEU A 71 8.96 5.37 -26.51
N ALA A 72 9.20 5.25 -25.19
CA ALA A 72 8.36 4.49 -24.26
C ALA A 72 6.91 5.01 -24.25
N ARG A 73 6.74 6.33 -24.37
CA ARG A 73 5.44 7.01 -24.48
C ARG A 73 4.76 6.89 -25.84
N THR A 74 5.48 6.46 -26.89
CA THR A 74 5.02 6.67 -28.26
C THR A 74 4.07 5.57 -28.76
N VAL A 75 4.21 4.28 -28.41
CA VAL A 75 3.17 3.32 -28.83
C VAL A 75 3.06 2.02 -28.01
N PHE A 76 1.84 1.68 -27.60
CA PHE A 76 1.40 0.30 -27.35
C PHE A 76 0.72 -0.20 -28.63
N PHE A 77 1.44 -0.91 -29.49
CA PHE A 77 0.93 -1.29 -30.83
C PHE A 77 0.19 -2.64 -30.86
N GLN A 78 0.29 -3.47 -29.81
CA GLN A 78 -0.03 -4.90 -29.94
C GLN A 78 -1.14 -5.45 -29.02
N THR A 79 -1.29 -4.96 -27.78
CA THR A 79 -2.29 -5.54 -26.84
C THR A 79 -2.94 -4.51 -25.88
N ASP A 80 -3.23 -3.30 -26.37
CA ASP A 80 -3.86 -2.27 -25.55
C ASP A 80 -5.33 -2.61 -25.24
N ILE A 81 -5.65 -2.76 -23.95
CA ILE A 81 -7.02 -2.71 -23.46
C ILE A 81 -7.40 -1.23 -23.46
N ARG A 82 -8.34 -0.84 -24.35
CA ARG A 82 -8.78 0.55 -24.58
C ARG A 82 -8.76 1.39 -23.30
N THR A 83 -8.26 2.63 -23.40
CA THR A 83 -8.29 3.62 -22.31
C THR A 83 -9.69 3.73 -21.71
N THR A 84 -9.83 3.57 -20.39
CA THR A 84 -11.09 3.80 -19.69
C THR A 84 -11.17 5.23 -19.21
N GLY A 85 -12.33 5.85 -19.47
CA GLY A 85 -12.67 7.17 -18.97
C GLY A 85 -13.68 7.10 -17.81
N PRO A 86 -13.67 8.08 -16.90
CA PRO A 86 -12.55 8.99 -16.65
C PRO A 86 -11.42 8.25 -15.89
N ILE A 87 -10.19 8.78 -15.94
CA ILE A 87 -9.17 8.33 -14.98
C ILE A 87 -9.61 8.69 -13.56
N THR A 88 -9.33 7.81 -12.61
CA THR A 88 -9.75 8.00 -11.23
C THR A 88 -8.70 8.76 -10.41
N ASN A 89 -9.12 9.38 -9.30
CA ASN A 89 -8.22 10.14 -8.44
C ASN A 89 -8.55 9.92 -6.96
N GLN A 90 -7.68 9.21 -6.25
CA GLN A 90 -7.83 8.94 -4.81
C GLN A 90 -7.56 10.17 -3.93
N LYS A 91 -6.96 11.23 -4.49
CA LYS A 91 -6.55 12.46 -3.79
C LYS A 91 -5.62 12.12 -2.61
N SER A 92 -5.77 12.83 -1.48
CA SER A 92 -4.96 12.66 -0.28
C SER A 92 -5.55 11.57 0.62
N SER A 93 -5.62 10.35 0.09
CA SER A 93 -6.05 9.16 0.81
C SER A 93 -5.30 7.92 0.34
N GLY A 94 -5.15 6.93 1.20
CA GLY A 94 -4.45 5.67 0.90
C GLY A 94 -5.36 4.59 0.31
N ARG A 95 -6.22 4.94 -0.65
CA ARG A 95 -7.29 4.06 -1.16
C ARG A 95 -6.96 3.37 -2.48
N CYS A 96 -5.72 3.43 -2.95
CA CYS A 96 -5.31 2.92 -4.27
C CYS A 96 -5.75 1.47 -4.53
N TRP A 97 -5.76 0.61 -3.52
CA TRP A 97 -6.26 -0.76 -3.63
C TRP A 97 -7.76 -0.87 -3.96
N LEU A 98 -8.59 0.01 -3.40
CA LEU A 98 -10.01 0.13 -3.75
C LEU A 98 -10.15 0.66 -5.18
N PHE A 99 -9.37 1.67 -5.54
CA PHE A 99 -9.37 2.25 -6.89
C PHE A 99 -8.91 1.24 -7.94
N ALA A 100 -7.80 0.55 -7.72
CA ALA A 100 -7.29 -0.47 -8.64
C ALA A 100 -8.29 -1.63 -8.80
N THR A 101 -8.89 -2.10 -7.70
CA THR A 101 -9.90 -3.17 -7.77
C THR A 101 -11.14 -2.71 -8.53
N THR A 102 -11.66 -1.52 -8.22
CA THR A 102 -12.83 -0.97 -8.93
C THR A 102 -12.52 -0.61 -10.38
N ASN A 103 -11.28 -0.24 -10.71
CA ASN A 103 -10.81 -0.01 -12.09
C ASN A 103 -10.76 -1.32 -12.90
N VAL A 104 -10.36 -2.44 -12.28
CA VAL A 104 -10.44 -3.76 -12.92
C VAL A 104 -11.90 -4.15 -13.18
N ILE A 105 -12.78 -3.96 -12.20
CA ILE A 105 -14.20 -4.36 -12.30
C ILE A 105 -14.96 -3.46 -13.29
N ARG A 106 -14.75 -2.14 -13.25
CA ARG A 106 -15.48 -1.17 -14.09
C ARG A 106 -15.26 -1.43 -15.57
N TYR A 107 -14.11 -1.99 -15.98
CA TYR A 107 -13.86 -2.38 -17.37
C TYR A 107 -14.94 -3.36 -17.88
N GLY A 108 -15.29 -4.37 -17.08
CA GLY A 108 -16.35 -5.32 -17.39
C GLY A 108 -17.75 -4.71 -17.39
N VAL A 109 -18.01 -3.75 -16.52
CA VAL A 109 -19.29 -3.00 -16.46
C VAL A 109 -19.45 -2.14 -17.71
N MET A 110 -18.44 -1.32 -18.02
CA MET A 110 -18.43 -0.41 -19.17
C MET A 110 -18.61 -1.17 -20.48
N LYS A 111 -17.92 -2.31 -20.64
CA LYS A 111 -18.06 -3.15 -21.84
C LYS A 111 -19.48 -3.73 -21.98
N ARG A 112 -20.09 -4.19 -20.88
CA ARG A 112 -21.44 -4.78 -20.90
C ARG A 112 -22.53 -3.75 -21.19
N LEU A 113 -22.42 -2.58 -20.57
CA LEU A 113 -23.40 -1.51 -20.67
C LEU A 113 -23.08 -0.49 -21.78
N LYS A 114 -22.00 -0.72 -22.53
CA LYS A 114 -21.46 0.19 -23.56
C LYS A 114 -21.27 1.63 -23.04
N LEU A 115 -20.78 1.79 -21.82
CA LEU A 115 -20.58 3.11 -21.22
C LEU A 115 -19.29 3.73 -21.74
N LYS A 116 -19.36 5.02 -22.09
CA LYS A 116 -18.17 5.83 -22.40
C LYS A 116 -17.36 6.12 -21.13
N ASP A 117 -18.06 6.60 -20.10
CA ASP A 117 -17.49 7.04 -18.83
C ASP A 117 -18.22 6.37 -17.67
N PHE A 118 -17.49 5.74 -16.75
CA PHE A 118 -18.09 5.11 -15.58
C PHE A 118 -17.09 4.93 -14.42
N GLN A 119 -17.61 5.08 -13.20
CA GLN A 119 -16.89 4.77 -11.97
C GLN A 119 -17.81 4.06 -10.99
N LEU A 120 -17.23 3.11 -10.25
CA LEU A 120 -17.83 2.56 -9.03
C LEU A 120 -17.48 3.46 -7.86
N SER A 121 -18.33 3.52 -6.84
CA SER A 121 -18.08 4.30 -5.64
C SER A 121 -16.97 3.66 -4.80
N GLN A 122 -15.78 4.28 -4.81
CA GLN A 122 -14.69 3.88 -3.92
C GLN A 122 -14.95 4.37 -2.49
N SER A 123 -15.65 5.50 -2.31
CA SER A 123 -16.10 5.99 -0.99
C SER A 123 -17.05 5.02 -0.30
N TYR A 124 -17.89 4.29 -1.04
CA TYR A 124 -18.80 3.28 -0.49
C TYR A 124 -18.04 2.14 0.17
N LEU A 125 -17.06 1.57 -0.55
CA LEU A 125 -16.19 0.52 -0.01
C LEU A 125 -15.31 1.06 1.12
N PHE A 126 -14.81 2.29 1.01
CA PHE A 126 -13.99 2.92 2.04
C PHE A 126 -14.72 3.11 3.37
N PHE A 127 -16.00 3.48 3.32
CA PHE A 127 -16.84 3.57 4.52
C PHE A 127 -16.92 2.20 5.21
N TRP A 128 -17.29 1.15 4.48
CA TRP A 128 -17.45 -0.18 5.07
C TRP A 128 -16.12 -0.77 5.54
N ASP A 129 -15.04 -0.55 4.79
CA ASP A 129 -13.70 -0.99 5.18
C ASP A 129 -13.27 -0.40 6.52
N LYS A 130 -13.38 0.93 6.67
CA LYS A 130 -12.91 1.62 7.86
C LYS A 130 -13.74 1.28 9.10
N LEU A 131 -15.05 1.09 8.95
CA LEU A 131 -15.93 0.64 10.03
C LEU A 131 -15.60 -0.80 10.45
N ASN A 132 -15.36 -1.69 9.49
CA ASN A 132 -15.01 -3.07 9.79
C ASN A 132 -13.61 -3.18 10.40
N LYS A 133 -12.62 -2.44 9.91
CA LYS A 133 -11.28 -2.38 10.53
C LYS A 133 -11.33 -1.87 11.96
N ALA A 134 -12.16 -0.86 12.25
CA ALA A 134 -12.40 -0.40 13.61
C ALA A 134 -12.92 -1.54 14.50
N ASN A 135 -13.93 -2.28 14.04
CA ASN A 135 -14.46 -3.46 14.74
C ASN A 135 -13.42 -4.58 14.89
N TYR A 136 -12.66 -4.86 13.84
CA TYR A 136 -11.62 -5.89 13.79
C TYR A 136 -10.51 -5.59 14.80
N TYR A 137 -10.02 -4.36 14.85
CA TYR A 137 -9.06 -3.92 15.84
C TYR A 137 -9.58 -4.09 17.28
N LEU A 138 -10.84 -3.73 17.57
CA LEU A 138 -11.39 -3.91 18.91
C LEU A 138 -11.60 -5.38 19.27
N GLU A 139 -11.95 -6.25 18.32
CA GLU A 139 -11.96 -7.71 18.57
C GLU A 139 -10.57 -8.25 18.86
N LEU A 140 -9.51 -7.80 18.16
CA LEU A 140 -8.14 -8.18 18.48
C LEU A 140 -7.70 -7.72 19.88
N MET A 141 -8.15 -6.54 20.31
CA MET A 141 -7.87 -6.03 21.66
C MET A 141 -8.61 -6.82 22.75
N ILE A 142 -9.76 -7.43 22.41
CA ILE A 142 -10.48 -8.38 23.27
C ILE A 142 -9.74 -9.73 23.29
N GLU A 143 -9.38 -10.26 22.11
CA GLU A 143 -8.68 -11.55 21.96
C GLU A 143 -7.36 -11.57 22.73
N HIS A 144 -6.60 -10.47 22.68
CA HIS A 144 -5.27 -10.34 23.29
C HIS A 144 -5.26 -9.45 24.53
N ALA A 145 -6.39 -9.38 25.24
CA ALA A 145 -6.52 -8.54 26.45
C ALA A 145 -5.54 -8.95 27.57
N ASP A 146 -5.09 -10.21 27.57
CA ASP A 146 -4.14 -10.80 28.53
C ASP A 146 -2.67 -10.44 28.28
N LEU A 147 -2.30 -10.02 27.06
CA LEU A 147 -0.93 -9.59 26.76
C LEU A 147 -0.60 -8.25 27.42
N PRO A 148 0.66 -7.98 27.81
CA PRO A 148 1.08 -6.66 28.27
C PRO A 148 0.82 -5.55 27.24
N ILE A 149 0.61 -4.31 27.69
CA ILE A 149 0.32 -3.18 26.79
C ILE A 149 1.50 -2.81 25.88
N ASP A 150 2.72 -3.09 26.34
CA ASP A 150 3.99 -2.90 25.63
C ASP A 150 4.43 -4.13 24.84
N ASP A 151 3.58 -5.17 24.76
CA ASP A 151 3.81 -6.32 23.89
C ASP A 151 3.97 -5.87 22.43
N ARG A 152 4.85 -6.54 21.68
CA ARG A 152 5.14 -6.21 20.29
C ARG A 152 3.89 -6.27 19.40
N LEU A 153 3.03 -7.27 19.60
CA LEU A 153 1.79 -7.41 18.85
C LEU A 153 0.84 -6.25 19.18
N ILE A 154 0.62 -5.95 20.46
CA ILE A 154 -0.26 -4.85 20.88
C ILE A 154 0.23 -3.50 20.35
N THR A 155 1.54 -3.26 20.42
CA THR A 155 2.18 -2.06 19.88
C THR A 155 2.00 -1.96 18.37
N HIS A 156 2.23 -3.05 17.63
CA HIS A 156 2.05 -3.12 16.18
C HIS A 156 0.58 -2.87 15.77
N LEU A 157 -0.37 -3.54 16.42
CA LEU A 157 -1.80 -3.32 16.17
C LEU A 157 -2.20 -1.87 16.46
N SER A 158 -1.61 -1.24 17.48
CA SER A 158 -1.92 0.14 17.87
C SER A 158 -1.27 1.21 16.99
N SER A 159 -0.19 0.88 16.26
CA SER A 159 0.50 1.82 15.37
C SER A 159 -0.25 2.04 14.05
N ASP A 160 -0.74 0.95 13.42
CA ASP A 160 -1.43 1.02 12.12
C ASP A 160 -2.82 0.35 12.06
N LEU A 161 -3.60 0.59 13.12
CA LEU A 161 -4.92 -0.01 13.37
C LEU A 161 -5.95 0.13 12.24
N ILE A 162 -6.09 1.32 11.63
CA ILE A 162 -7.13 1.61 10.61
C ILE A 162 -6.60 2.41 9.41
N SER A 163 -5.37 2.10 8.94
CA SER A 163 -4.87 2.65 7.67
C SER A 163 -5.87 2.49 6.54
N ASP A 164 -5.81 3.42 5.59
CA ASP A 164 -6.67 3.39 4.41
C ASP A 164 -6.36 2.21 3.50
N GLY A 165 -5.09 1.77 3.45
CA GLY A 165 -4.65 0.69 2.57
C GLY A 165 -5.23 -0.68 2.97
N GLY A 166 -5.22 -1.61 2.03
CA GLY A 166 -5.75 -2.96 2.24
C GLY A 166 -5.12 -3.96 1.30
N GLN A 167 -5.81 -5.06 1.02
CA GLN A 167 -5.35 -6.15 0.16
C GLN A 167 -6.51 -6.69 -0.68
N TRP A 168 -6.24 -7.50 -1.70
CA TRP A 168 -7.29 -8.01 -2.60
C TRP A 168 -8.42 -8.74 -1.85
N ASP A 169 -8.09 -9.72 -0.99
CA ASP A 169 -9.11 -10.49 -0.26
C ASP A 169 -9.94 -9.61 0.69
N MET A 170 -9.37 -8.51 1.20
CA MET A 170 -10.12 -7.51 1.97
C MET A 170 -11.16 -6.79 1.11
N VAL A 171 -10.91 -6.53 -0.18
CA VAL A 171 -11.93 -5.95 -1.07
C VAL A 171 -13.00 -6.99 -1.39
N VAL A 172 -12.59 -8.24 -1.61
CA VAL A 172 -13.52 -9.35 -1.83
C VAL A 172 -14.50 -9.49 -0.67
N ASN A 173 -14.00 -9.43 0.58
CA ASN A 173 -14.84 -9.41 1.79
C ASN A 173 -15.87 -8.28 1.76
N LEU A 174 -15.47 -7.08 1.32
CA LEU A 174 -16.37 -5.92 1.25
C LEU A 174 -17.42 -6.09 0.14
N ILE A 175 -17.01 -6.56 -1.04
CA ILE A 175 -17.92 -6.78 -2.18
C ILE A 175 -18.95 -7.85 -1.84
N ASP A 176 -18.53 -8.96 -1.23
CA ASP A 176 -19.43 -10.06 -0.87
C ASP A 176 -20.41 -9.65 0.23
N THR A 177 -19.94 -8.87 1.21
CA THR A 177 -20.77 -8.42 2.35
C THR A 177 -21.71 -7.28 1.97
N TYR A 178 -21.20 -6.25 1.28
CA TYR A 178 -21.88 -4.97 1.07
C TYR A 178 -22.27 -4.69 -0.38
N GLY A 179 -21.69 -5.38 -1.35
CA GLY A 179 -21.95 -5.16 -2.77
C GLY A 179 -21.18 -3.96 -3.35
N LEU A 180 -21.62 -3.49 -4.51
CA LEU A 180 -21.04 -2.36 -5.23
C LEU A 180 -22.14 -1.40 -5.67
N VAL A 181 -21.82 -0.11 -5.70
CA VAL A 181 -22.72 0.92 -6.22
C VAL A 181 -21.97 1.84 -7.19
N PRO A 182 -22.63 2.40 -8.22
CA PRO A 182 -22.08 3.47 -9.03
C PRO A 182 -21.65 4.69 -8.20
N GLN A 183 -20.63 5.42 -8.66
CA GLN A 183 -20.13 6.62 -7.98
C GLN A 183 -21.22 7.70 -7.78
N SER A 184 -22.17 7.81 -8.70
CA SER A 184 -23.28 8.76 -8.58
C SER A 184 -24.25 8.45 -7.44
N ILE A 185 -24.29 7.20 -6.96
CA ILE A 185 -25.18 6.77 -5.86
C ILE A 185 -24.58 7.09 -4.50
N TYR A 186 -23.25 7.03 -4.38
CA TYR A 186 -22.52 7.43 -3.18
C TYR A 186 -21.22 8.13 -3.60
N PRO A 187 -21.23 9.47 -3.71
CA PRO A 187 -20.10 10.23 -4.22
C PRO A 187 -18.97 10.36 -3.20
N GLU A 188 -17.88 11.03 -3.61
CA GLU A 188 -16.79 11.41 -2.71
C GLU A 188 -17.25 12.54 -1.76
N SER A 189 -16.81 12.47 -0.51
CA SER A 189 -16.81 13.57 0.44
C SER A 189 -15.42 14.17 0.64
N THR A 190 -15.32 15.32 1.31
CA THR A 190 -14.05 15.91 1.73
C THR A 190 -13.15 14.89 2.43
N HIS A 191 -13.68 14.09 3.36
CA HIS A 191 -12.88 13.14 4.13
C HIS A 191 -12.62 11.81 3.44
N SER A 192 -13.34 11.50 2.37
CA SER A 192 -12.93 10.40 1.47
C SER A 192 -11.69 10.80 0.64
N SER A 193 -11.61 12.06 0.22
CA SER A 193 -10.50 12.59 -0.58
C SER A 193 -9.35 13.22 0.25
N LEU A 194 -9.56 13.45 1.55
CA LEU A 194 -8.57 13.91 2.53
C LEU A 194 -8.81 13.18 3.86
N SER A 195 -8.27 11.97 3.97
CA SER A 195 -8.61 11.04 5.06
C SER A 195 -7.85 11.30 6.35
N SER A 196 -6.72 12.01 6.33
CA SER A 196 -5.85 12.21 7.50
C SER A 196 -6.58 12.75 8.74
N PRO A 197 -7.45 13.79 8.66
CA PRO A 197 -8.18 14.28 9.82
C PRO A 197 -9.17 13.25 10.40
N LEU A 198 -9.90 12.53 9.54
CA LEU A 198 -10.83 11.47 9.95
C LEU A 198 -10.05 10.33 10.62
N ASN A 199 -8.94 9.92 10.02
CA ASN A 199 -8.08 8.89 10.57
C ASN A 199 -7.53 9.30 11.93
N ALA A 200 -6.99 10.51 12.09
CA ALA A 200 -6.46 10.96 13.37
C ALA A 200 -7.49 10.87 14.51
N LEU A 201 -8.72 11.33 14.25
CA LEU A 201 -9.80 11.28 15.23
C LEU A 201 -10.21 9.83 15.57
N LEU A 202 -10.44 9.00 14.55
CA LEU A 202 -10.81 7.60 14.75
C LEU A 202 -9.71 6.80 15.43
N LYS A 203 -8.44 6.96 15.02
CA LYS A 203 -7.28 6.32 15.65
C LYS A 203 -7.19 6.68 17.14
N THR A 204 -7.49 7.93 17.49
CA THR A 204 -7.53 8.39 18.90
C THR A 204 -8.62 7.70 19.69
N LYS A 205 -9.87 7.72 19.19
CA LYS A 205 -11.01 7.07 19.85
C LYS A 205 -10.83 5.56 19.97
N LEU A 206 -10.29 4.90 18.95
CA LEU A 206 -10.07 3.45 18.98
C LEU A 206 -9.04 3.04 20.03
N ARG A 207 -7.97 3.82 20.23
CA ARG A 207 -7.00 3.57 21.31
C ARG A 207 -7.65 3.71 22.69
N GLU A 208 -8.47 4.73 22.88
CA GLU A 208 -9.28 4.89 24.10
C GLU A 208 -10.23 3.69 24.30
N HIS A 209 -10.96 3.30 23.25
CA HIS A 209 -11.88 2.16 23.26
C HIS A 209 -11.17 0.84 23.58
N ALA A 210 -9.97 0.62 23.03
CA ALA A 210 -9.14 -0.54 23.34
C ALA A 210 -8.76 -0.60 24.83
N LEU A 211 -8.32 0.51 25.41
CA LEU A 211 -7.98 0.58 26.83
C LEU A 211 -9.21 0.34 27.73
N ILE A 212 -10.37 0.85 27.35
CA ILE A 212 -11.64 0.59 28.06
C ILE A 212 -11.93 -0.92 28.07
N LEU A 213 -11.85 -1.58 26.91
CA LEU A 213 -12.14 -3.02 26.80
C LEU A 213 -11.13 -3.86 27.59
N ARG A 214 -9.85 -3.53 27.52
CA ARG A 214 -8.79 -4.26 28.26
C ARG A 214 -8.93 -4.09 29.77
N THR A 215 -9.16 -2.86 30.25
CA THR A 215 -9.41 -2.59 31.67
C THR A 215 -10.64 -3.32 32.18
N LEU A 216 -11.70 -3.37 31.37
CA LEU A 216 -12.91 -4.12 31.71
C LEU A 216 -12.65 -5.63 31.75
N ALA A 217 -11.86 -6.16 30.82
CA ALA A 217 -11.45 -7.57 30.81
C ALA A 217 -10.70 -7.92 32.10
N ASP A 218 -9.71 -7.11 32.48
CA ASP A 218 -8.92 -7.29 33.70
C ASP A 218 -9.79 -7.23 34.96
N THR A 219 -10.73 -6.29 35.01
CA THR A 219 -11.67 -6.14 36.14
C THR A 219 -12.55 -7.38 36.30
N LEU A 220 -13.13 -7.87 35.20
CA LEU A 220 -14.03 -9.03 35.22
C LEU A 220 -13.28 -10.33 35.54
N ARG A 221 -12.07 -10.50 34.99
CA ARG A 221 -11.20 -11.66 35.28
C ARG A 221 -10.72 -11.66 36.73
N SER A 222 -10.35 -10.50 37.27
CA SER A 222 -10.00 -10.33 38.69
C SER A 222 -11.18 -10.65 39.62
N ALA A 223 -12.41 -10.38 39.17
CA ALA A 223 -13.63 -10.76 39.84
C ALA A 223 -14.04 -12.24 39.63
N HIS A 224 -13.19 -13.06 38.98
CA HIS A 224 -13.40 -14.48 38.72
C HIS A 224 -14.70 -14.77 37.93
N VAL A 225 -15.10 -13.84 37.06
CA VAL A 225 -16.23 -14.04 36.14
C VAL A 225 -15.84 -15.09 35.09
N ARG A 226 -16.77 -15.98 34.73
CA ARG A 226 -16.53 -17.00 33.70
C ARG A 226 -16.14 -16.34 32.37
N GLU A 227 -15.13 -16.88 31.68
CA GLU A 227 -14.59 -16.29 30.43
C GLU A 227 -15.67 -16.06 29.35
N GLU A 228 -16.62 -16.99 29.21
CA GLU A 228 -17.78 -16.82 28.31
C GLU A 228 -18.57 -15.54 28.60
N THR A 229 -18.81 -15.24 29.88
CA THR A 229 -19.50 -14.03 30.32
C THR A 229 -18.62 -12.80 30.15
N VAL A 230 -17.30 -12.91 30.39
CA VAL A 230 -16.34 -11.83 30.12
C VAL A 230 -16.42 -11.41 28.65
N ILE A 231 -16.26 -12.36 27.72
CA ILE A 231 -16.30 -12.09 26.28
C ILE A 231 -17.65 -11.51 25.84
N ALA A 232 -18.77 -12.04 26.35
CA ALA A 232 -20.09 -11.51 26.05
C ALA A 232 -20.26 -10.04 26.52
N THR A 233 -19.81 -9.73 27.74
CA THR A 233 -19.84 -8.36 28.28
C THR A 233 -18.93 -7.41 27.49
N LEU A 234 -17.73 -7.84 27.11
CA LEU A 234 -16.81 -7.05 26.30
C LEU A 234 -17.39 -6.74 24.91
N ARG A 235 -18.02 -7.73 24.26
CA ARG A 235 -18.67 -7.54 22.96
C ARG A 235 -19.86 -6.59 23.03
N ALA A 236 -20.70 -6.71 24.07
CA ALA A 236 -21.78 -5.76 24.31
C ALA A 236 -21.24 -4.33 24.51
N LYS A 237 -20.15 -4.17 25.26
CA LYS A 237 -19.51 -2.87 25.43
C LYS A 237 -18.95 -2.33 24.11
N LYS A 238 -18.32 -3.18 23.31
CA LYS A 238 -17.78 -2.82 21.99
C LYS A 238 -18.85 -2.28 21.04
N GLU A 239 -20.08 -2.82 21.07
CA GLU A 239 -21.19 -2.29 20.25
C GLU A 239 -21.53 -0.82 20.57
N GLU A 240 -21.46 -0.43 21.85
CA GLU A 240 -21.63 0.97 22.25
C GLU A 240 -20.49 1.84 21.71
N LEU A 241 -19.25 1.35 21.79
CA LEU A 241 -18.05 2.08 21.33
C LEU A 241 -18.04 2.24 19.80
N ILE A 242 -18.44 1.19 19.07
CA ILE A 242 -18.58 1.24 17.60
C ILE A 242 -19.67 2.22 17.15
N ARG A 243 -20.69 2.47 17.99
CA ARG A 243 -21.68 3.52 17.69
C ARG A 243 -21.05 4.90 17.60
N GLU A 244 -20.09 5.22 18.46
CA GLU A 244 -19.33 6.49 18.38
C GLU A 244 -18.53 6.58 17.07
N VAL A 245 -17.87 5.48 16.67
CA VAL A 245 -17.16 5.38 15.39
C VAL A 245 -18.11 5.64 14.22
N TYR A 246 -19.28 4.98 14.21
CA TYR A 246 -20.29 5.16 13.18
C TYR A 246 -20.80 6.60 13.10
N ASN A 247 -21.00 7.28 14.23
CA ASN A 247 -21.41 8.68 14.27
C ASN A 247 -20.35 9.60 13.62
N ILE A 248 -19.07 9.42 13.96
CA ILE A 248 -17.97 10.18 13.37
C ILE A 248 -17.90 9.94 11.85
N MET A 249 -18.01 8.68 11.42
CA MET A 249 -17.92 8.31 10.01
C MET A 249 -19.10 8.84 9.19
N THR A 250 -20.32 8.73 9.68
CA THR A 250 -21.50 9.25 8.96
C THR A 250 -21.53 10.78 8.89
N ALA A 251 -21.00 11.47 9.90
CA ALA A 251 -20.84 12.93 9.86
C ALA A 251 -19.81 13.40 8.82
N THR A 252 -18.81 12.57 8.49
CA THR A 252 -17.68 12.95 7.62
C THR A 252 -17.75 12.37 6.20
N LEU A 253 -18.38 11.21 6.05
CA LEU A 253 -18.51 10.48 4.77
C LEU A 253 -19.96 10.46 4.25
N GLY A 254 -20.94 10.80 5.09
CA GLY A 254 -22.36 10.61 4.80
C GLY A 254 -22.82 9.17 5.08
N VAL A 255 -24.14 8.95 5.10
CA VAL A 255 -24.72 7.62 5.36
C VAL A 255 -24.73 6.81 4.05
N PRO A 256 -24.03 5.65 3.98
CA PRO A 256 -24.07 4.83 2.78
C PRO A 256 -25.44 4.18 2.58
N PRO A 257 -25.85 3.90 1.33
CA PRO A 257 -27.04 3.10 1.09
C PRO A 257 -26.87 1.69 1.72
N PRO A 258 -27.85 1.20 2.50
CA PRO A 258 -27.78 -0.14 3.06
C PRO A 258 -27.64 -1.19 1.93
N PRO A 259 -26.85 -2.26 2.12
CA PRO A 259 -26.61 -3.27 1.06
C PRO A 259 -27.88 -3.90 0.50
N SER A 260 -28.89 -4.11 1.35
CA SER A 260 -30.19 -4.69 0.99
C SER A 260 -31.18 -3.68 0.41
N LYS A 261 -30.89 -2.38 0.52
CA LYS A 261 -31.80 -1.34 0.03
C LYS A 261 -31.61 -1.19 -1.48
N ARG A 262 -32.73 -1.25 -2.20
CA ARG A 262 -32.76 -1.01 -3.65
C ARG A 262 -32.47 0.47 -3.95
N PHE A 263 -31.72 0.71 -5.01
CA PHE A 263 -31.50 2.05 -5.58
C PHE A 263 -31.80 2.03 -7.08
N VAL A 264 -32.14 3.21 -7.61
CA VAL A 264 -32.31 3.45 -9.03
C VAL A 264 -31.06 4.14 -9.55
N TRP A 265 -30.52 3.65 -10.66
CA TRP A 265 -29.40 4.27 -11.36
C TRP A 265 -29.76 4.47 -12.83
N ASP A 266 -29.92 5.74 -13.20
CA ASP A 266 -30.12 6.17 -14.58
C ASP A 266 -28.75 6.51 -15.21
N TYR A 267 -28.52 6.07 -16.44
CA TYR A 267 -27.26 6.26 -17.17
C TYR A 267 -27.50 6.50 -18.65
N ILE A 268 -26.48 7.00 -19.35
CA ILE A 268 -26.48 7.18 -20.80
C ILE A 268 -25.33 6.32 -21.36
N ASP A 269 -25.63 5.47 -22.34
CA ASP A 269 -24.61 4.66 -23.01
C ASP A 269 -23.87 5.46 -24.11
N ALA A 270 -22.88 4.85 -24.74
CA ALA A 270 -22.09 5.48 -25.80
C ALA A 270 -22.89 5.75 -27.09
N ASP A 271 -24.08 5.16 -27.24
CA ASP A 271 -25.00 5.39 -28.36
C ASP A 271 -26.06 6.46 -28.01
N GLU A 272 -25.85 7.24 -26.94
CA GLU A 272 -26.75 8.25 -26.36
C GLU A 272 -28.11 7.71 -25.91
N LYS A 273 -28.21 6.40 -25.65
CA LYS A 273 -29.45 5.79 -25.16
C LYS A 273 -29.52 5.86 -23.65
N VAL A 274 -30.68 6.28 -23.15
CA VAL A 274 -30.97 6.27 -21.71
C VAL A 274 -31.19 4.84 -21.25
N GLY A 275 -30.39 4.40 -20.30
CA GLY A 275 -30.56 3.18 -19.54
C GLY A 275 -31.02 3.47 -18.12
N ARG A 276 -31.74 2.50 -17.55
CA ARG A 276 -32.15 2.50 -16.14
C ARG A 276 -31.86 1.14 -15.54
N TRP A 277 -31.29 1.14 -14.35
CA TRP A 277 -31.10 -0.04 -13.54
C TRP A 277 -31.72 0.15 -12.16
N GLU A 278 -32.32 -0.89 -11.60
CA GLU A 278 -32.88 -0.89 -10.25
C GLU A 278 -32.60 -2.21 -9.54
N GLY A 279 -31.97 -2.13 -8.37
CA GLY A 279 -31.62 -3.29 -7.57
C GLY A 279 -30.85 -2.92 -6.31
N SER A 280 -30.48 -3.92 -5.53
CA SER A 280 -29.61 -3.78 -4.35
C SER A 280 -28.13 -3.70 -4.75
N ALA A 281 -27.25 -3.29 -3.83
CA ALA A 281 -25.80 -3.26 -4.10
C ALA A 281 -25.24 -4.64 -4.46
N LYS A 282 -25.85 -5.72 -3.95
CA LYS A 282 -25.47 -7.10 -4.31
C LYS A 282 -25.98 -7.50 -5.69
N ASP A 283 -27.22 -7.13 -6.02
CA ASP A 283 -27.80 -7.36 -7.36
C ASP A 283 -26.91 -6.71 -8.44
N PHE A 284 -26.32 -5.53 -8.14
CA PHE A 284 -25.41 -4.84 -9.05
C PHE A 284 -24.14 -5.67 -9.33
N VAL A 285 -23.56 -6.30 -8.29
CA VAL A 285 -22.38 -7.15 -8.41
C VAL A 285 -22.69 -8.37 -9.29
N GLU A 286 -23.76 -9.09 -8.97
CA GLU A 286 -24.17 -10.28 -9.72
C GLU A 286 -24.41 -9.97 -11.21
N GLN A 287 -25.07 -8.85 -11.49
CA GLN A 287 -25.41 -8.43 -12.84
C GLN A 287 -24.21 -7.91 -13.64
N PHE A 288 -23.33 -7.11 -13.02
CA PHE A 288 -22.33 -6.31 -13.74
C PHE A 288 -20.87 -6.46 -13.29
N ALA A 289 -20.58 -7.18 -12.21
CA ALA A 289 -19.21 -7.40 -11.74
C ALA A 289 -18.76 -8.88 -11.81
N SER A 290 -19.68 -9.85 -11.84
CA SER A 290 -19.33 -11.28 -11.72
C SER A 290 -19.01 -12.03 -13.04
N LYS A 291 -18.93 -11.34 -14.19
CA LYS A 291 -18.72 -11.98 -15.51
C LYS A 291 -17.70 -11.20 -16.36
N PRO A 292 -16.79 -11.86 -17.08
CA PRO A 292 -16.60 -13.31 -17.14
C PRO A 292 -15.92 -13.91 -15.89
N TYR A 293 -15.32 -13.08 -15.04
CA TYR A 293 -14.61 -13.52 -13.85
C TYR A 293 -15.16 -12.79 -12.62
N ALA A 294 -15.61 -13.54 -11.62
CA ALA A 294 -16.01 -12.96 -10.35
C ALA A 294 -14.78 -12.58 -9.52
N PRO A 295 -14.80 -11.43 -8.79
CA PRO A 295 -13.71 -11.07 -7.89
C PRO A 295 -13.43 -12.15 -6.82
N THR A 296 -14.47 -12.85 -6.36
CA THR A 296 -14.41 -13.96 -5.39
C THR A 296 -13.63 -15.18 -5.91
N ASP A 297 -13.64 -15.39 -7.23
CA ASP A 297 -12.96 -16.49 -7.92
C ASP A 297 -11.54 -16.11 -8.37
N SER A 298 -11.02 -14.99 -7.86
CA SER A 298 -9.66 -14.53 -8.10
C SER A 298 -8.82 -14.66 -6.83
N PHE A 299 -7.52 -14.83 -7.02
CA PHE A 299 -6.56 -14.94 -5.92
C PHE A 299 -5.26 -14.22 -6.25
N SER A 300 -4.48 -13.94 -5.21
CA SER A 300 -3.23 -13.20 -5.31
C SER A 300 -2.07 -14.16 -5.59
N LEU A 301 -1.35 -13.91 -6.67
CA LEU A 301 0.01 -14.43 -6.86
C LEU A 301 0.99 -13.38 -6.32
N ILE A 302 1.96 -13.83 -5.54
CA ILE A 302 3.05 -12.97 -5.07
C ILE A 302 4.40 -13.51 -5.55
N ASN A 303 5.39 -12.63 -5.58
CA ASN A 303 6.79 -13.02 -5.70
C ASN A 303 7.56 -12.48 -4.49
N ASP A 304 7.73 -13.37 -3.51
CA ASP A 304 8.49 -13.14 -2.29
C ASP A 304 9.67 -14.13 -2.24
N PRO A 305 10.87 -13.71 -2.68
CA PRO A 305 12.03 -14.59 -2.74
C PRO A 305 12.63 -14.97 -1.38
N ARG A 306 12.10 -14.43 -0.27
CA ARG A 306 12.50 -14.84 1.09
C ARG A 306 11.93 -16.21 1.46
N ASN A 307 10.88 -16.63 0.76
CA ASN A 307 10.01 -17.74 1.12
C ASN A 307 9.95 -18.77 -0.01
N GLU A 308 9.61 -20.02 0.31
CA GLU A 308 9.48 -21.08 -0.70
C GLU A 308 8.38 -20.74 -1.72
N TYR A 309 8.67 -20.99 -3.00
CA TYR A 309 7.68 -20.90 -4.08
C TYR A 309 6.71 -22.08 -4.08
N SER A 310 5.58 -21.92 -4.76
CA SER A 310 4.50 -22.92 -4.85
C SER A 310 3.94 -23.33 -3.49
N LYS A 311 3.89 -22.36 -2.57
CA LYS A 311 3.26 -22.47 -1.25
C LYS A 311 2.23 -21.37 -1.06
N LEU A 312 1.25 -21.66 -0.22
CA LEU A 312 0.21 -20.72 0.18
C LEU A 312 0.64 -20.01 1.46
N TYR A 313 0.56 -18.69 1.49
CA TYR A 313 0.87 -17.87 2.64
C TYR A 313 -0.34 -17.04 3.05
N THR A 314 -0.42 -16.78 4.34
CA THR A 314 -1.30 -15.78 4.94
C THR A 314 -0.49 -14.95 5.92
N VAL A 315 -1.03 -13.82 6.37
CA VAL A 315 -0.41 -13.02 7.41
C VAL A 315 -1.31 -12.97 8.63
N ASP A 316 -0.73 -13.27 9.79
CA ASP A 316 -1.44 -13.23 11.06
C ASP A 316 -2.04 -11.84 11.32
N LYS A 317 -3.27 -11.84 11.83
CA LYS A 317 -4.06 -10.64 12.19
C LYS A 317 -4.22 -9.58 11.09
N LEU A 318 -3.92 -9.89 9.83
CA LEU A 318 -4.21 -9.00 8.71
C LEU A 318 -5.63 -9.23 8.19
N GLY A 319 -6.50 -8.22 8.34
CA GLY A 319 -7.87 -8.28 7.84
C GLY A 319 -8.65 -6.98 7.99
N ASN A 320 -9.90 -7.00 7.55
CA ASN A 320 -10.86 -5.91 7.77
C ASN A 320 -12.17 -6.42 8.38
N ILE A 321 -12.78 -7.49 7.86
CA ILE A 321 -14.03 -8.04 8.39
C ILE A 321 -13.72 -9.18 9.37
N TRP A 322 -14.25 -9.08 10.59
CA TRP A 322 -14.09 -10.12 11.62
C TRP A 322 -14.82 -11.40 11.20
N GLY A 323 -14.10 -12.53 11.15
CA GLY A 323 -14.60 -13.78 10.60
C GLY A 323 -14.74 -13.82 9.07
N GLY A 324 -14.24 -12.79 8.37
CA GLY A 324 -14.16 -12.77 6.91
C GLY A 324 -13.07 -13.70 6.35
N ARG A 325 -12.97 -13.74 5.02
CA ARG A 325 -11.93 -14.49 4.32
C ARG A 325 -10.54 -13.96 4.73
N PRO A 326 -9.58 -14.85 5.08
CA PRO A 326 -8.21 -14.45 5.36
C PRO A 326 -7.52 -13.95 4.09
N ILE A 327 -6.45 -13.18 4.25
CA ILE A 327 -5.58 -12.84 3.12
C ILE A 327 -4.82 -14.09 2.67
N LEU A 328 -4.84 -14.37 1.38
CA LEU A 328 -4.20 -15.56 0.82
C LEU A 328 -3.30 -15.19 -0.36
N TYR A 329 -2.06 -15.66 -0.30
CA TYR A 329 -1.04 -15.44 -1.32
C TYR A 329 -0.44 -16.75 -1.78
N VAL A 330 -0.50 -17.05 -3.08
CA VAL A 330 0.31 -18.13 -3.65
C VAL A 330 1.65 -17.52 -4.07
N ASN A 331 2.72 -17.92 -3.41
CA ASN A 331 4.07 -17.47 -3.79
C ASN A 331 4.52 -18.21 -5.05
N THR A 332 5.06 -17.48 -6.02
CA THR A 332 5.49 -18.04 -7.31
C THR A 332 6.66 -17.28 -7.91
N GLU A 333 7.32 -17.90 -8.87
CA GLU A 333 8.38 -17.28 -9.65
C GLU A 333 7.83 -16.12 -10.49
N ILE A 334 8.64 -15.07 -10.67
CA ILE A 334 8.21 -13.88 -11.39
C ILE A 334 7.77 -14.15 -12.83
N GLU A 335 8.38 -15.13 -13.49
CA GLU A 335 8.06 -15.48 -14.87
C GLU A 335 6.63 -16.01 -15.00
N ASN A 336 6.12 -16.72 -13.98
CA ASN A 336 4.72 -17.12 -13.92
C ASN A 336 3.80 -15.90 -13.79
N MET A 337 4.18 -14.91 -12.96
CA MET A 337 3.40 -13.66 -12.84
C MET A 337 3.37 -12.89 -14.16
N LYS A 338 4.51 -12.74 -14.84
CA LYS A 338 4.58 -12.07 -16.16
C LYS A 338 3.75 -12.80 -17.20
N ALA A 339 3.83 -14.13 -17.27
CA ALA A 339 3.06 -14.95 -18.20
C ALA A 339 1.55 -14.81 -17.95
N VAL A 340 1.14 -14.78 -16.67
CA VAL A 340 -0.25 -14.54 -16.26
C VAL A 340 -0.72 -13.15 -16.71
N VAL A 341 0.09 -12.10 -16.51
CA VAL A 341 -0.24 -10.75 -16.98
C VAL A 341 -0.49 -10.75 -18.49
N VAL A 342 0.42 -11.31 -19.29
CA VAL A 342 0.27 -11.40 -20.75
C VAL A 342 -1.01 -12.16 -21.13
N LYS A 343 -1.30 -13.27 -20.46
CA LYS A 343 -2.50 -14.09 -20.70
C LYS A 343 -3.79 -13.33 -20.38
N MET A 344 -3.83 -12.62 -19.25
CA MET A 344 -4.98 -11.80 -18.86
C MET A 344 -5.22 -10.65 -19.85
N ILE A 345 -4.16 -9.93 -20.24
CA ILE A 345 -4.26 -8.85 -21.21
C ILE A 345 -4.75 -9.36 -22.58
N LYS A 346 -4.23 -10.50 -23.06
CA LYS A 346 -4.73 -11.16 -24.28
C LYS A 346 -6.20 -11.61 -24.17
N ALA A 347 -6.66 -11.97 -22.97
CA ALA A 347 -8.05 -12.27 -22.69
C ALA A 347 -8.94 -11.00 -22.55
N GLY A 348 -8.36 -9.81 -22.69
CA GLY A 348 -9.05 -8.52 -22.53
C GLY A 348 -9.41 -8.19 -21.07
N GLN A 349 -8.68 -8.77 -20.12
CA GLN A 349 -8.87 -8.56 -18.68
C GLN A 349 -7.71 -7.72 -18.12
N PRO A 350 -7.96 -6.51 -17.58
CA PRO A 350 -6.95 -5.74 -16.88
C PRO A 350 -6.51 -6.44 -15.58
N VAL A 351 -5.28 -6.17 -15.14
CA VAL A 351 -4.63 -6.89 -14.04
C VAL A 351 -4.38 -5.94 -12.87
N PHE A 352 -4.96 -6.23 -11.71
CA PHE A 352 -4.55 -5.58 -10.46
C PHE A 352 -3.13 -6.04 -10.11
N PHE A 353 -2.27 -5.10 -9.73
CA PHE A 353 -0.95 -5.43 -9.21
C PHE A 353 -0.54 -4.52 -8.06
N GLY A 354 0.27 -5.07 -7.16
CA GLY A 354 0.87 -4.37 -6.03
C GLY A 354 2.38 -4.22 -6.19
N CYS A 355 2.89 -3.03 -5.89
CA CYS A 355 4.30 -2.69 -6.10
C CYS A 355 4.83 -1.67 -5.09
N ASP A 356 6.14 -1.43 -5.13
CA ASP A 356 6.78 -0.28 -4.48
C ASP A 356 6.91 0.89 -5.46
N VAL A 357 5.86 1.74 -5.53
CA VAL A 357 5.80 2.81 -6.55
C VAL A 357 6.83 3.92 -6.30
N GLY A 358 7.36 4.06 -5.07
CA GLY A 358 8.32 5.12 -4.74
C GLY A 358 9.72 4.85 -5.30
N LYS A 359 10.00 3.63 -5.77
CA LYS A 359 11.33 3.22 -6.20
C LYS A 359 11.45 3.32 -7.72
N PHE A 360 12.47 4.06 -8.18
CA PHE A 360 12.80 4.18 -9.61
C PHE A 360 11.58 4.55 -10.48
N SER A 361 10.76 5.46 -9.97
CA SER A 361 9.56 5.96 -10.62
C SER A 361 9.55 7.49 -10.64
N ASP A 362 9.12 8.05 -11.75
CA ASP A 362 8.80 9.47 -11.88
C ASP A 362 7.30 9.65 -12.08
N ARG A 363 6.70 10.43 -11.18
CA ARG A 363 5.26 10.69 -11.13
C ARG A 363 4.78 11.62 -12.24
N ASP A 364 5.54 12.65 -12.57
CA ASP A 364 5.12 13.70 -13.50
C ASP A 364 5.26 13.19 -14.94
N VAL A 365 6.34 12.45 -15.20
CA VAL A 365 6.65 11.90 -16.51
C VAL A 365 5.91 10.58 -16.74
N GLY A 366 5.57 9.85 -15.68
CA GLY A 366 4.78 8.62 -15.72
C GLY A 366 5.62 7.41 -16.13
N ILE A 367 6.85 7.30 -15.64
CA ILE A 367 7.81 6.25 -16.03
C ILE A 367 8.24 5.48 -14.81
N MET A 368 8.27 4.16 -14.93
CA MET A 368 8.79 3.24 -13.92
C MET A 368 9.87 2.39 -14.60
N ASP A 369 11.12 2.74 -14.36
CA ASP A 369 12.29 2.17 -15.03
C ASP A 369 13.49 2.18 -14.08
N THR A 370 14.15 1.04 -13.94
CA THR A 370 15.33 0.88 -13.08
C THR A 370 16.50 1.74 -13.55
N ALA A 371 16.55 2.08 -14.84
CA ALA A 371 17.55 2.97 -15.44
C ALA A 371 17.12 4.44 -15.45
N LEU A 372 16.02 4.80 -14.76
CA LEU A 372 15.51 6.17 -14.76
C LEU A 372 16.45 7.15 -14.04
N PHE A 373 17.11 6.68 -12.98
CA PHE A 373 18.04 7.46 -12.17
C PHE A 373 19.40 6.76 -12.12
N GLU A 374 20.46 7.47 -12.49
CA GLU A 374 21.83 6.94 -12.52
C GLU A 374 22.56 7.24 -11.18
N TYR A 375 21.98 6.82 -10.06
CA TYR A 375 22.53 7.11 -8.72
C TYR A 375 23.95 6.57 -8.51
N GLU A 376 24.22 5.35 -8.97
CA GLU A 376 25.53 4.70 -8.85
C GLU A 376 26.61 5.51 -9.57
N ASN A 377 26.32 5.99 -10.78
CA ASN A 377 27.24 6.85 -11.54
C ASN A 377 27.38 8.24 -10.92
N ALA A 378 26.28 8.82 -10.43
CA ALA A 378 26.26 10.18 -9.90
C ALA A 378 27.01 10.32 -8.57
N PHE A 379 27.06 9.26 -7.76
CA PHE A 379 27.67 9.28 -6.44
C PHE A 379 28.86 8.33 -6.29
N ASP A 380 29.23 7.60 -7.34
CA ASP A 380 30.27 6.57 -7.31
C ASP A 380 30.04 5.55 -6.18
N ILE A 381 28.81 5.04 -6.12
CA ILE A 381 28.37 4.03 -5.15
C ILE A 381 27.79 2.81 -5.86
N GLN A 382 27.61 1.72 -5.11
CA GLN A 382 26.90 0.52 -5.58
C GLN A 382 25.68 0.27 -4.70
N LEU A 383 24.54 0.03 -5.34
CA LEU A 383 23.28 -0.30 -4.68
C LEU A 383 23.01 -1.80 -4.81
N GLY A 384 23.67 -2.65 -4.03
CA GLY A 384 23.73 -4.11 -4.27
C GLY A 384 22.64 -5.00 -3.63
N LEU A 385 21.63 -4.43 -2.97
CA LEU A 385 20.64 -5.24 -2.23
C LEU A 385 19.76 -6.07 -3.19
N SER A 386 19.60 -7.36 -2.91
CA SER A 386 18.63 -8.21 -3.64
C SER A 386 17.18 -7.87 -3.26
N LYS A 387 16.20 -8.40 -4.01
CA LYS A 387 14.78 -8.24 -3.65
C LYS A 387 14.45 -8.85 -2.28
N ALA A 388 15.06 -9.99 -1.95
CA ALA A 388 14.91 -10.62 -0.64
C ALA A 388 15.50 -9.75 0.48
N ASP A 389 16.71 -9.21 0.28
CA ASP A 389 17.36 -8.32 1.26
C ASP A 389 16.53 -7.07 1.51
N ARG A 390 16.02 -6.45 0.43
CA ARG A 390 15.19 -5.24 0.53
C ARG A 390 13.92 -5.47 1.35
N LEU A 391 13.26 -6.63 1.17
CA LEU A 391 12.10 -7.00 1.98
C LEU A 391 12.53 -7.29 3.43
N GLN A 392 13.61 -8.03 3.64
CA GLN A 392 14.06 -8.46 4.96
C GLN A 392 14.50 -7.30 5.87
N ILE A 393 15.09 -6.24 5.30
CA ILE A 393 15.59 -5.09 6.04
C ILE A 393 14.73 -3.82 5.89
N CYS A 394 13.49 -3.98 5.41
CA CYS A 394 12.51 -2.89 5.27
C CYS A 394 12.91 -1.77 4.30
N GLU A 395 13.79 -2.03 3.33
CA GLU A 395 14.16 -1.07 2.29
C GLU A 395 13.13 -1.00 1.14
N SER A 396 12.36 -2.07 0.94
CA SER A 396 11.22 -2.09 0.02
C SER A 396 10.09 -2.94 0.55
N ALA A 397 8.87 -2.59 0.16
CA ALA A 397 7.65 -3.30 0.48
C ALA A 397 6.56 -2.95 -0.53
N MET A 398 5.42 -3.62 -0.44
CA MET A 398 4.26 -3.27 -1.24
C MET A 398 3.66 -1.95 -0.72
N THR A 399 3.72 -0.86 -1.49
CA THR A 399 3.29 0.48 -1.04
C THR A 399 2.09 1.02 -1.81
N HIS A 400 1.88 0.59 -3.06
CA HIS A 400 0.81 1.09 -3.92
C HIS A 400 0.23 0.03 -4.85
N ALA A 401 -1.07 0.14 -5.14
CA ALA A 401 -1.80 -0.75 -6.04
C ALA A 401 -2.22 0.01 -7.30
N MET A 402 -2.03 -0.61 -8.46
CA MET A 402 -2.37 -0.04 -9.77
C MET A 402 -2.94 -1.12 -10.68
N VAL A 403 -3.25 -0.75 -11.93
CA VAL A 403 -3.84 -1.67 -12.91
C VAL A 403 -2.97 -1.74 -14.16
N ILE A 404 -2.53 -2.92 -14.55
CA ILE A 404 -1.93 -3.14 -15.87
C ILE A 404 -3.07 -3.27 -16.88
N SER A 405 -3.08 -2.38 -17.86
CA SER A 405 -4.09 -2.30 -18.93
C SER A 405 -3.52 -2.63 -20.32
N GLY A 406 -2.23 -2.92 -20.44
CA GLY A 406 -1.65 -3.30 -21.72
C GLY A 406 -0.23 -3.83 -21.58
N VAL A 407 0.20 -4.61 -22.56
CA VAL A 407 1.59 -5.09 -22.65
C VAL A 407 2.14 -4.91 -24.06
N HIS A 408 3.43 -4.58 -24.15
CA HIS A 408 4.16 -4.61 -25.40
C HIS A 408 5.10 -5.81 -25.40
N LEU A 409 4.99 -6.66 -26.42
CA LEU A 409 5.78 -7.88 -26.54
C LEU A 409 6.87 -7.70 -27.60
N ASP A 410 8.00 -8.36 -27.38
CA ASP A 410 9.04 -8.52 -28.41
C ASP A 410 8.61 -9.51 -29.49
N THR A 411 9.47 -9.72 -30.49
CA THR A 411 9.23 -10.67 -31.59
C THR A 411 9.16 -12.13 -31.15
N THR A 412 9.65 -12.45 -29.96
CA THR A 412 9.62 -13.79 -29.35
C THR A 412 8.41 -13.99 -28.43
N GLY A 413 7.63 -12.93 -28.19
CA GLY A 413 6.45 -12.95 -27.32
C GLY A 413 6.74 -12.62 -25.85
N LYS A 414 7.94 -12.16 -25.51
CA LYS A 414 8.29 -11.73 -24.14
C LYS A 414 7.90 -10.27 -23.88
N PRO A 415 7.46 -9.91 -22.67
CA PRO A 415 7.18 -8.53 -22.31
C PRO A 415 8.42 -7.63 -22.39
N ILE A 416 8.24 -6.43 -22.94
CA ILE A 416 9.24 -5.35 -22.90
C ILE A 416 8.81 -4.24 -21.94
N ARG A 417 7.51 -3.91 -21.96
CA ARG A 417 6.92 -2.85 -21.15
C ARG A 417 5.41 -3.01 -21.00
N TYR A 418 4.86 -2.38 -19.97
CA TYR A 418 3.47 -2.45 -19.58
C TYR A 418 2.85 -1.06 -19.51
N LYS A 419 1.57 -0.97 -19.89
CA LYS A 419 0.73 0.22 -19.68
C LYS A 419 0.07 0.10 -18.33
N VAL A 420 0.25 1.10 -17.49
CA VAL A 420 -0.25 1.12 -16.12
C VAL A 420 -1.26 2.25 -15.97
N GLU A 421 -2.48 1.93 -15.57
CA GLU A 421 -3.51 2.88 -15.14
C GLU A 421 -3.33 3.16 -13.65
N ASN A 422 -3.10 4.43 -13.30
CA ASN A 422 -2.97 4.88 -11.92
C ASN A 422 -4.26 5.58 -11.45
N SER A 423 -4.34 5.89 -10.16
CA SER A 423 -5.49 6.55 -9.52
C SER A 423 -5.13 7.91 -8.93
N TRP A 424 -4.29 8.70 -9.63
CA TRP A 424 -3.84 10.03 -9.21
C TRP A 424 -4.39 11.18 -10.09
N GLY A 425 -5.38 10.90 -10.93
CA GLY A 425 -5.95 11.85 -11.89
C GLY A 425 -5.13 12.03 -13.17
N GLU A 426 -5.65 12.84 -14.09
CA GLU A 426 -5.11 13.01 -15.45
C GLU A 426 -3.75 13.71 -15.49
N THR A 427 -3.41 14.46 -14.43
CA THR A 427 -2.18 15.25 -14.36
C THR A 427 -0.95 14.42 -14.01
N ALA A 428 -1.12 13.21 -13.47
CA ALA A 428 0.00 12.32 -13.18
C ALA A 428 0.36 11.51 -14.42
N GLY A 429 1.65 11.40 -14.73
CA GLY A 429 2.13 10.74 -15.93
C GLY A 429 1.51 11.30 -17.21
N LYS A 430 1.13 10.42 -18.13
CA LYS A 430 0.45 10.81 -19.37
C LYS A 430 -1.04 10.50 -19.27
N GLU A 431 -1.84 11.53 -19.00
CA GLU A 431 -3.31 11.42 -18.83
C GLU A 431 -3.69 10.39 -17.74
N GLY A 432 -2.88 10.30 -16.68
CA GLY A 432 -3.07 9.34 -15.59
C GLY A 432 -2.45 7.96 -15.82
N TYR A 433 -1.83 7.72 -16.98
CA TYR A 433 -1.18 6.46 -17.32
C TYR A 433 0.34 6.54 -17.19
N PHE A 434 0.91 5.41 -16.78
CA PHE A 434 2.33 5.18 -16.60
C PHE A 434 2.82 4.10 -17.57
N VAL A 435 4.12 4.13 -17.85
CA VAL A 435 4.82 3.07 -18.58
C VAL A 435 5.83 2.40 -17.66
N MET A 436 5.70 1.10 -17.50
CA MET A 436 6.57 0.26 -16.68
C MET A 436 7.45 -0.60 -17.57
N THR A 437 8.76 -0.61 -17.38
CA THR A 437 9.65 -1.54 -18.09
C THR A 437 9.55 -2.95 -17.53
N ASP A 438 9.86 -3.98 -18.34
CA ASP A 438 9.95 -5.35 -17.84
C ASP A 438 10.99 -5.47 -16.71
N ALA A 439 12.12 -4.77 -16.82
CA ALA A 439 13.15 -4.75 -15.78
C ALA A 439 12.63 -4.27 -14.42
N TRP A 440 11.73 -3.28 -14.39
CA TRP A 440 11.11 -2.80 -13.15
C TRP A 440 10.14 -3.82 -12.53
N PHE A 441 9.48 -4.63 -13.38
CA PHE A 441 8.59 -5.73 -12.96
C PHE A 441 9.34 -6.96 -12.42
N ASP A 442 10.48 -7.29 -13.04
CA ASP A 442 11.14 -8.61 -13.05
C ASP A 442 11.63 -9.19 -11.70
N GLU A 443 12.34 -10.34 -11.76
CA GLU A 443 13.22 -10.96 -10.75
C GLU A 443 14.46 -11.69 -11.39
N SER A 444 14.55 -11.81 -12.72
CA SER A 444 15.57 -12.61 -13.42
C SER A 444 16.96 -11.95 -13.56
N VAL A 445 17.92 -12.27 -12.68
CA VAL A 445 19.34 -11.90 -12.86
C VAL A 445 19.83 -12.62 -14.12
N PHE A 446 19.94 -11.94 -15.26
CA PHE A 446 20.53 -12.58 -16.43
C PHE A 446 22.03 -12.76 -16.21
N PRO A 447 22.58 -13.99 -16.35
CA PRO A 447 24.02 -14.15 -16.56
C PRO A 447 24.33 -13.63 -17.97
N ILE A 448 24.89 -12.43 -18.07
CA ILE A 448 25.45 -11.94 -19.33
C ILE A 448 26.72 -12.75 -19.59
N SER A 449 26.67 -13.62 -20.58
CA SER A 449 27.83 -14.34 -21.07
C SER A 449 28.81 -13.38 -21.77
N LEU A 450 30.04 -13.32 -21.23
CA LEU A 450 31.32 -13.12 -21.92
C LEU A 450 31.56 -11.79 -22.66
N HIS A 451 31.75 -10.69 -21.93
CA HIS A 451 33.03 -9.95 -21.87
C HIS A 451 32.90 -8.72 -20.94
N SER A 452 33.85 -8.59 -20.01
CA SER A 452 33.99 -7.55 -18.96
C SER A 452 33.29 -7.88 -17.63
N ALA A 453 33.99 -8.66 -16.82
CA ALA A 453 33.62 -9.13 -15.49
C ALA A 453 33.76 -8.05 -14.38
N LEU A 454 33.15 -6.87 -14.57
CA LEU A 454 33.14 -5.79 -13.57
C LEU A 454 31.80 -5.03 -13.45
N LEU A 455 30.69 -5.61 -13.92
CA LEU A 455 29.34 -5.06 -13.78
C LEU A 455 28.39 -6.18 -13.33
N GLU A 456 28.63 -6.72 -12.14
CA GLU A 456 27.77 -7.75 -11.55
C GLU A 456 26.93 -7.20 -10.40
N LEU A 457 25.62 -7.42 -10.56
CA LEU A 457 24.56 -7.42 -9.53
C LEU A 457 24.11 -6.06 -8.99
N THR A 458 23.17 -5.42 -9.70
CA THR A 458 21.87 -5.20 -9.05
C THR A 458 20.68 -5.11 -9.99
N PRO A 459 19.72 -6.03 -9.86
CA PRO A 459 18.38 -5.73 -10.29
C PRO A 459 17.52 -5.17 -9.14
N CYS A 460 17.29 -3.86 -9.21
CA CYS A 460 16.27 -3.11 -8.49
C CYS A 460 14.89 -3.45 -9.05
N ARG A 461 13.99 -4.11 -8.30
CA ARG A 461 12.70 -4.59 -8.85
C ARG A 461 11.59 -4.58 -7.81
N PHE A 462 10.39 -4.20 -8.23
CA PHE A 462 9.42 -3.58 -7.33
C PHE A 462 7.96 -4.06 -7.47
N VAL A 463 7.66 -5.03 -8.35
CA VAL A 463 6.33 -5.69 -8.38
C VAL A 463 6.32 -6.89 -7.43
N TYR A 464 5.33 -6.94 -6.54
CA TYR A 464 5.22 -7.96 -5.50
C TYR A 464 3.98 -8.83 -5.62
N GLN A 465 2.91 -8.33 -6.24
CA GLN A 465 1.63 -9.04 -6.32
C GLN A 465 0.95 -8.81 -7.66
N VAL A 466 0.31 -9.84 -8.20
CA VAL A 466 -0.70 -9.74 -9.25
C VAL A 466 -1.92 -10.56 -8.86
N VAL A 467 -3.11 -10.10 -9.23
CA VAL A 467 -4.35 -10.85 -8.98
C VAL A 467 -4.84 -11.49 -10.27
N VAL A 468 -5.20 -12.76 -10.18
CA VAL A 468 -5.62 -13.56 -11.33
C VAL A 468 -6.89 -14.36 -11.02
N PRO A 469 -7.87 -14.40 -11.94
CA PRO A 469 -8.97 -15.35 -11.87
C PRO A 469 -8.48 -16.80 -11.95
N LYS A 470 -9.03 -17.71 -11.16
CA LYS A 470 -8.70 -19.16 -11.20
C LYS A 470 -8.73 -19.72 -12.63
N ALA A 471 -9.70 -19.31 -13.43
CA ALA A 471 -9.85 -19.74 -14.82
C ALA A 471 -8.67 -19.35 -15.75
N LEU A 472 -7.90 -18.33 -15.39
CA LEU A 472 -6.75 -17.84 -16.16
C LEU A 472 -5.40 -18.19 -15.53
N ALA A 473 -5.35 -18.64 -14.28
CA ALA A 473 -4.12 -19.04 -13.61
C ALA A 473 -3.58 -20.40 -14.11
N PRO A 474 -2.28 -20.68 -13.93
CA PRO A 474 -1.71 -22.02 -14.05
C PRO A 474 -2.39 -23.02 -13.10
N ARG A 475 -2.65 -24.25 -13.58
CA ARG A 475 -3.45 -25.24 -12.83
C ARG A 475 -2.79 -25.70 -11.53
N ASP A 476 -1.47 -25.81 -11.54
CA ASP A 476 -0.62 -26.11 -10.39
C ASP A 476 -0.75 -25.02 -9.31
N LEU A 477 -0.72 -23.74 -9.68
CA LEU A 477 -0.90 -22.64 -8.72
C LEU A 477 -2.33 -22.56 -8.17
N VAL A 478 -3.34 -22.91 -9.00
CA VAL A 478 -4.72 -23.06 -8.52
C VAL A 478 -4.82 -24.21 -7.51
N ALA A 479 -4.15 -25.33 -7.75
CA ALA A 479 -4.13 -26.45 -6.81
C ALA A 479 -3.48 -26.07 -5.47
N VAL A 480 -2.39 -25.28 -5.48
CA VAL A 480 -1.79 -24.73 -4.25
C VAL A 480 -2.78 -23.85 -3.49
N TYR A 481 -3.50 -22.98 -4.20
CA TYR A 481 -4.53 -22.13 -3.59
C TYR A 481 -5.68 -22.94 -2.98
N GLU A 482 -6.14 -23.99 -3.67
CA GLU A 482 -7.30 -24.79 -3.26
C GLU A 482 -6.98 -25.85 -2.19
N ALA A 483 -5.71 -26.22 -2.04
CA ALA A 483 -5.26 -27.10 -0.96
C ALA A 483 -5.43 -26.46 0.42
N ASP A 484 -5.44 -25.12 0.51
CA ASP A 484 -5.58 -24.32 1.74
C ASP A 484 -4.53 -24.64 2.84
N GLU A 485 -3.39 -25.23 2.44
CA GLU A 485 -2.25 -25.50 3.31
C GLU A 485 -1.39 -24.23 3.49
N LYS A 486 -1.88 -23.32 4.34
CA LYS A 486 -1.27 -21.98 4.52
C LYS A 486 -0.14 -21.94 5.55
N ILE A 487 0.93 -21.27 5.19
CA ILE A 487 2.00 -20.84 6.08
C ILE A 487 1.65 -19.45 6.63
N VAL A 488 1.71 -19.28 7.94
CA VAL A 488 1.32 -18.03 8.62
C VAL A 488 2.57 -17.17 8.87
N LEU A 489 2.64 -16.04 8.17
CA LEU A 489 3.65 -15.00 8.40
C LEU A 489 3.25 -14.12 9.59
N PRO A 490 4.22 -13.50 10.30
CA PRO A 490 3.92 -12.64 11.43
C PRO A 490 3.17 -11.37 11.01
N ALA A 491 2.39 -10.78 11.92
CA ALA A 491 1.56 -9.61 11.64
C ALA A 491 2.31 -8.38 11.08
N TRP A 492 3.63 -8.29 11.30
CA TRP A 492 4.50 -7.22 10.83
C TRP A 492 5.33 -7.59 9.59
N ASP A 493 5.02 -8.69 8.89
CA ASP A 493 5.74 -9.04 7.66
C ASP A 493 5.63 -7.91 6.60
N PRO A 494 6.68 -7.57 5.83
CA PRO A 494 6.62 -6.52 4.81
C PRO A 494 5.59 -6.78 3.70
N MET A 495 5.15 -8.02 3.48
CA MET A 495 4.03 -8.34 2.58
C MET A 495 2.66 -7.90 3.14
N VAL A 496 2.64 -7.44 4.40
CA VAL A 496 1.48 -6.80 5.06
C VAL A 496 1.35 -5.34 4.68
N ARG A 497 2.45 -4.67 4.30
CA ARG A 497 2.46 -3.20 4.17
C ARG A 497 1.31 -2.82 3.25
N LYS A 498 0.34 -2.14 3.84
CA LYS A 498 -0.93 -1.83 3.19
C LYS A 498 -0.66 -0.76 2.16
N PHE A 499 -1.40 -0.80 1.06
CA PHE A 499 -1.30 0.17 -0.02
C PHE A 499 -1.67 1.61 0.42
N SER A 500 -0.77 2.29 1.14
CA SER A 500 -0.95 3.67 1.61
C SER A 500 0.30 4.32 2.22
N ASP A 501 1.36 3.58 2.49
CA ASP A 501 2.52 4.11 3.24
C ASP A 501 3.47 5.00 2.43
N ALA A 502 3.30 5.09 1.10
CA ALA A 502 4.09 5.97 0.25
C ALA A 502 4.01 7.45 0.66
N PHE A 503 2.93 7.87 1.34
CA PHE A 503 2.78 9.26 1.81
C PHE A 503 3.45 9.55 3.16
N LEU A 504 3.80 8.52 3.96
CA LEU A 504 4.43 8.73 5.26
C LEU A 504 5.94 8.98 5.14
N ASP A 505 6.62 8.38 4.16
CA ASP A 505 8.06 8.60 3.93
C ASP A 505 8.38 9.90 3.16
N HIS A 506 7.39 10.55 2.53
CA HIS A 506 7.60 11.85 1.88
C HIS A 506 7.49 13.06 2.82
N ASN A 507 7.00 12.89 4.05
CA ASN A 507 6.82 13.99 5.01
C ASN A 507 7.98 14.20 5.99
N THR A 508 9.08 13.45 5.86
CA THR A 508 10.32 13.66 6.63
C THR A 508 11.38 14.48 5.88
N LEU A 509 11.15 14.85 4.61
CA LEU A 509 12.06 15.71 3.83
C LEU A 509 11.44 17.03 3.34
N SER A 510 10.20 17.34 3.70
CA SER A 510 9.49 18.57 3.30
C SER A 510 9.54 19.67 4.37
N TYR A 511 10.74 20.06 4.81
CA TYR A 511 11.01 21.36 5.43
C TYR A 511 12.00 22.16 4.57
N PHE A 512 11.56 22.56 3.38
CA PHE A 512 12.19 23.65 2.63
C PHE A 512 11.10 24.62 2.18
N PRO A 513 11.04 25.85 2.74
CA PRO A 513 10.07 26.84 2.29
C PRO A 513 10.46 27.31 0.88
N SER A 514 9.51 27.30 -0.04
CA SER A 514 9.67 27.91 -1.35
C SER A 514 9.84 29.43 -1.20
N PRO A 515 10.82 30.06 -1.89
CA PRO A 515 10.93 31.50 -1.89
C PRO A 515 10.08 32.04 -3.04
N LEU A 516 9.02 32.79 -2.74
CA LEU A 516 8.52 33.94 -3.54
C LEU A 516 7.24 34.49 -2.90
N GLY A 517 7.43 35.56 -2.14
CA GLY A 517 6.36 36.39 -1.61
C GLY A 517 6.95 37.74 -1.19
N ARG A 518 7.40 38.53 -2.17
CA ARG A 518 7.75 39.94 -1.95
C ARG A 518 6.49 40.68 -1.48
N VAL A 519 6.44 41.00 -0.19
CA VAL A 519 5.67 42.14 0.31
C VAL A 519 6.61 42.91 1.22
N GLY A 520 6.98 44.12 0.77
CA GLY A 520 7.89 44.99 1.49
C GLY A 520 7.26 45.55 2.74
N VAL A 521 8.02 45.53 3.83
CA VAL A 521 7.88 46.47 4.94
C VAL A 521 9.28 46.82 5.41
N SER A 522 9.69 48.07 5.16
CA SER A 522 10.89 48.68 5.71
C SER A 522 10.82 48.68 7.24
N PHE A 523 11.84 48.14 7.91
CA PHE A 523 12.16 48.57 9.27
C PHE A 523 13.66 48.85 9.40
N LEU A 524 13.90 50.12 9.68
CA LEU A 524 15.14 50.80 10.03
C LEU A 524 15.64 50.25 11.38
N PHE A 525 16.89 49.80 11.49
CA PHE A 525 17.60 49.89 12.78
C PHE A 525 19.11 50.10 12.61
N MET A 526 19.47 51.32 13.00
CA MET A 526 20.72 51.91 13.44
C MET A 526 21.94 51.01 13.71
N VAL A 527 23.04 51.46 13.12
CA VAL A 527 24.44 51.25 13.49
C VAL A 527 24.70 51.79 14.91
N GLY A 528 25.42 51.01 15.73
CA GLY A 528 26.00 51.44 16.99
C GLY A 528 27.39 50.81 17.17
N ILE A 529 28.41 51.63 16.97
CA ILE A 529 29.83 51.37 17.25
C ILE A 529 30.04 51.47 18.77
N VAL A 530 30.69 50.47 19.40
CA VAL A 530 31.97 50.53 20.14
C VAL A 530 32.52 49.11 20.26
#